data_AF-A0A1S1MQ15-F1
#
_entry.id   AF-A0A1S1MQ15-F1
#
_cell.length_a   1.000
_cell.length_b   1.000
_cell.length_c   1.000
_cell.angle_alpha   90.00
_cell.angle_beta   90.00
_cell.angle_gamma   90.00
#
_symmetry.space_group_name_H-M   'P 1'
#
loop_
_entity.id
_entity.type
_entity.pdbx_description
1 polymer ?
#
loop_
_entity_poly.entity_id
_entity_poly.type
_entity_poly.pdbx_seq_one_letter_code
_entity_poly.pdbx_strand_id
1 'polypeptide(L)'
;MVKRACLTLYKVKALTSFSAVYLLNLCWKAPSAFPTYTRINNTIKSESWMKKFIHISIGSFIIFAILIFGSICFYDTHVQNGHWGSVSDMLVALGTALIAYFTFLLVAAAYITSKSWLDKEAHLKATEFLETLAAIFHHQLIIYSTNSKLAIYHDLRKKQVGDEIKFGVKDINGAQSMLQSIGVNTKASSYSEADLASINNYSEVLVPIYKESILKAKSDVDSLIVKAMILASNFGEKVDGVQLDKDIHILRSTNHDNNYAKVKQIIKKYAHAIDMKDFKLTVPDYEPYERGSL
;
A
#
# COMPACT_ATOMS: atom_id res chain seq x y z
N MET A 1 -4.02 46.97 -49.94
CA MET A 1 -3.53 45.62 -49.61
C MET A 1 -3.48 45.30 -48.10
N VAL A 2 -3.21 46.26 -47.21
CA VAL A 2 -3.15 46.05 -45.73
C VAL A 2 -4.46 45.55 -45.10
N LYS A 3 -5.64 45.93 -45.62
CA LYS A 3 -6.94 45.46 -45.09
C LYS A 3 -7.24 43.96 -45.34
N ARG A 4 -6.64 43.32 -46.36
CA ARG A 4 -6.87 41.90 -46.63
C ARG A 4 -6.02 40.99 -45.73
N ALA A 5 -4.77 41.35 -45.45
CA ALA A 5 -3.88 40.59 -44.56
C ALA A 5 -4.39 40.56 -43.11
N CYS A 6 -4.99 41.67 -42.64
CA CYS A 6 -5.57 41.73 -41.30
C CYS A 6 -6.79 40.81 -41.16
N LEU A 7 -7.61 40.66 -42.21
CA LEU A 7 -8.76 39.76 -42.22
C LEU A 7 -8.35 38.28 -42.23
N THR A 8 -7.26 37.92 -42.92
CA THR A 8 -6.75 36.53 -42.95
C THR A 8 -6.14 36.14 -41.61
N LEU A 9 -5.36 37.04 -40.98
CA LEU A 9 -4.83 36.82 -39.63
C LEU A 9 -5.94 36.73 -38.56
N TYR A 10 -7.02 37.51 -38.68
CA TYR A 10 -8.17 37.41 -37.79
C TYR A 10 -8.94 36.10 -37.97
N LYS A 11 -9.06 35.59 -39.21
CA LYS A 11 -9.70 34.30 -39.50
C LYS A 11 -8.85 33.09 -39.04
N VAL A 12 -7.53 33.17 -39.13
CA VAL A 12 -6.63 32.12 -38.63
C VAL A 12 -6.56 32.13 -37.10
N LYS A 13 -6.52 33.31 -36.45
CA LYS A 13 -6.71 33.42 -35.00
C LYS A 13 -8.08 32.87 -34.59
N ALA A 14 -9.15 33.15 -35.34
CA ALA A 14 -10.46 32.61 -35.03
C ALA A 14 -10.50 31.08 -35.15
N LEU A 15 -9.83 30.46 -36.13
CA LEU A 15 -9.77 28.99 -36.27
C LEU A 15 -8.92 28.30 -35.21
N THR A 16 -7.77 28.85 -34.82
CA THR A 16 -6.94 28.31 -33.72
C THR A 16 -7.58 28.56 -32.35
N SER A 17 -8.29 29.67 -32.19
CA SER A 17 -9.15 29.91 -31.03
C SER A 17 -10.34 28.97 -31.01
N PHE A 18 -10.95 28.66 -32.16
CA PHE A 18 -12.08 27.72 -32.22
C PHE A 18 -11.63 26.30 -31.90
N SER A 19 -10.49 25.83 -32.40
CA SER A 19 -9.99 24.48 -32.07
C SER A 19 -9.51 24.39 -30.62
N ALA A 20 -8.85 25.42 -30.10
CA ALA A 20 -8.44 25.48 -28.70
C ALA A 20 -9.64 25.59 -27.75
N VAL A 21 -10.66 26.40 -28.07
CA VAL A 21 -11.89 26.54 -27.28
C VAL A 21 -12.81 25.33 -27.41
N TYR A 22 -12.81 24.62 -28.55
CA TYR A 22 -13.55 23.38 -28.75
C TYR A 22 -12.88 22.19 -28.04
N LEU A 23 -11.54 22.11 -28.06
CA LEU A 23 -10.76 21.15 -27.27
C LEU A 23 -10.82 21.46 -25.77
N LEU A 24 -10.78 22.74 -25.37
CA LEU A 24 -11.03 23.18 -23.99
C LEU A 24 -12.46 22.85 -23.57
N ASN A 25 -13.48 23.06 -24.39
CA ASN A 25 -14.87 22.68 -24.08
C ASN A 25 -15.05 21.16 -23.98
N LEU A 26 -14.34 20.36 -24.78
CA LEU A 26 -14.31 18.90 -24.68
C LEU A 26 -13.58 18.42 -23.41
N CYS A 27 -12.56 19.14 -22.95
CA CYS A 27 -11.87 18.87 -21.68
C CYS A 27 -12.64 19.39 -20.45
N TRP A 28 -13.43 20.47 -20.58
CA TRP A 28 -14.20 21.08 -19.48
C TRP A 28 -15.56 20.41 -19.28
N LYS A 29 -16.16 19.81 -20.32
CA LYS A 29 -17.35 18.93 -20.21
C LYS A 29 -17.00 17.49 -19.80
N ALA A 30 -15.90 17.29 -19.08
CA ALA A 30 -15.77 16.09 -18.27
C ALA A 30 -16.75 16.22 -17.10
N PRO A 31 -17.71 15.29 -16.91
CA PRO A 31 -18.74 15.44 -15.89
C PRO A 31 -18.09 15.57 -14.52
N SER A 32 -18.40 16.68 -13.84
CA SER A 32 -18.24 16.87 -12.40
C SER A 32 -19.23 15.97 -11.64
N ALA A 33 -19.20 14.68 -11.94
CA ALA A 33 -19.91 13.66 -11.22
C ALA A 33 -18.87 12.89 -10.42
N PHE A 34 -18.84 13.12 -9.12
CA PHE A 34 -18.32 12.15 -8.17
C PHE A 34 -18.90 10.77 -8.49
N PRO A 35 -18.08 9.71 -8.46
CA PRO A 35 -18.57 8.48 -7.89
C PRO A 35 -17.57 7.91 -6.90
N THR A 36 -18.08 7.72 -5.70
CA THR A 36 -17.71 6.67 -4.76
C THR A 36 -17.34 5.36 -5.49
N TYR A 37 -16.21 4.78 -5.10
CA TYR A 37 -15.80 3.37 -5.21
C TYR A 37 -16.49 2.49 -6.28
N THR A 38 -15.74 2.10 -7.32
CA THR A 38 -15.89 0.79 -7.99
C THR A 38 -14.59 0.38 -8.69
N ARG A 39 -13.88 -0.60 -8.12
CA ARG A 39 -12.51 -1.02 -8.46
C ARG A 39 -12.37 -1.85 -9.74
N ILE A 40 -13.47 -2.28 -10.37
CA ILE A 40 -13.41 -3.22 -11.51
C ILE A 40 -13.62 -2.51 -12.87
N ASN A 41 -14.25 -1.34 -12.90
CA ASN A 41 -14.52 -0.63 -14.15
C ASN A 41 -13.42 0.35 -14.57
N ASN A 42 -12.43 0.64 -13.70
CA ASN A 42 -11.43 1.67 -13.98
C ASN A 42 -10.26 1.20 -14.85
N THR A 43 -9.89 -0.08 -14.83
CA THR A 43 -8.90 -0.65 -15.77
C THR A 43 -9.44 -0.70 -17.20
N ILE A 44 -10.71 -1.10 -17.36
CA ILE A 44 -11.39 -1.09 -18.67
C ILE A 44 -11.63 0.34 -19.17
N LYS A 45 -11.98 1.27 -18.26
CA LYS A 45 -12.06 2.71 -18.60
C LYS A 45 -10.68 3.27 -18.95
N SER A 46 -9.61 2.99 -18.21
CA SER A 46 -8.28 3.56 -18.48
C SER A 46 -7.74 3.12 -19.84
N GLU A 47 -7.98 1.86 -20.25
CA GLU A 47 -7.68 1.41 -21.61
C GLU A 47 -8.50 2.14 -22.68
N SER A 48 -9.80 2.35 -22.43
CA SER A 48 -10.68 3.08 -23.35
C SER A 48 -10.24 4.54 -23.53
N TRP A 49 -9.81 5.20 -22.45
CA TRP A 49 -9.33 6.57 -22.47
C TRP A 49 -7.95 6.72 -23.09
N MET A 50 -7.01 5.79 -22.84
CA MET A 50 -5.71 5.78 -23.53
C MET A 50 -5.89 5.60 -25.04
N LYS A 51 -6.76 4.67 -25.46
CA LYS A 51 -7.08 4.48 -26.88
C LYS A 51 -7.66 5.77 -27.48
N LYS A 52 -8.60 6.45 -26.80
CA LYS A 52 -9.15 7.74 -27.25
C LYS A 52 -8.09 8.85 -27.29
N PHE A 53 -7.21 8.94 -26.29
CA PHE A 53 -6.13 9.93 -26.25
C PHE A 53 -5.13 9.72 -27.40
N ILE A 54 -4.76 8.46 -27.70
CA ILE A 54 -3.92 8.11 -28.85
C ILE A 54 -4.60 8.52 -30.15
N HIS A 55 -5.87 8.19 -30.35
CA HIS A 55 -6.62 8.57 -31.57
C HIS A 55 -6.74 10.09 -31.72
N ILE A 56 -7.01 10.82 -30.64
CA ILE A 56 -7.08 12.28 -30.65
C ILE A 56 -5.70 12.88 -30.96
N SER A 57 -4.62 12.36 -30.36
CA SER A 57 -3.26 12.84 -30.57
C SER A 57 -2.77 12.60 -31.99
N ILE A 58 -3.05 11.42 -32.56
CA ILE A 58 -2.73 11.09 -33.96
C ILE A 58 -3.57 11.95 -34.91
N GLY A 59 -4.88 12.07 -34.66
CA GLY A 59 -5.78 12.87 -35.50
C GLY A 59 -5.41 14.35 -35.53
N SER A 60 -5.07 14.92 -34.37
CA SER A 60 -4.60 16.31 -34.28
C SER A 60 -3.21 16.51 -34.88
N PHE A 61 -2.30 15.54 -34.77
CA PHE A 61 -1.03 15.56 -35.50
C PHE A 61 -1.22 15.58 -37.02
N ILE A 62 -2.13 14.75 -37.55
CA ILE A 62 -2.44 14.70 -38.98
C ILE A 62 -3.04 16.03 -39.46
N ILE A 63 -3.99 16.60 -38.71
CA ILE A 63 -4.58 17.92 -39.04
C ILE A 63 -3.50 19.00 -39.02
N PHE A 64 -2.61 18.98 -38.03
CA PHE A 64 -1.50 19.92 -37.94
C PHE A 64 -0.54 19.75 -39.13
N ALA A 65 -0.17 18.52 -39.50
CA ALA A 65 0.65 18.24 -40.67
C ALA A 65 0.02 18.73 -41.98
N ILE A 66 -1.30 18.56 -42.15
CA ILE A 66 -2.06 19.06 -43.31
C ILE A 66 -2.05 20.59 -43.35
N LEU A 67 -2.26 21.25 -42.21
CA LEU A 67 -2.21 22.72 -42.12
C LEU A 67 -0.81 23.27 -42.43
N ILE A 68 0.23 22.58 -41.98
CA ILE A 68 1.62 22.92 -42.27
C ILE A 68 1.92 22.78 -43.76
N PHE A 69 1.63 21.60 -44.32
CA PHE A 69 1.87 21.32 -45.73
C PHE A 69 1.06 22.24 -46.64
N GLY A 70 -0.22 22.46 -46.31
CA GLY A 70 -1.08 23.42 -47.00
C GLY A 70 -0.57 24.85 -46.92
N SER A 71 0.00 25.27 -45.79
CA SER A 71 0.63 26.59 -45.64
C SER A 71 1.90 26.72 -46.49
N ILE A 72 2.74 25.66 -46.57
CA ILE A 72 3.95 25.63 -47.40
C ILE A 72 3.57 25.76 -48.88
N CYS A 73 2.63 24.94 -49.37
CA CYS A 73 2.17 24.99 -50.76
C CYS A 73 1.48 26.32 -51.11
N PHE A 74 0.72 26.90 -50.17
CA PHE A 74 0.09 28.21 -50.38
C PHE A 74 1.13 29.34 -50.43
N TYR A 75 2.17 29.26 -49.60
CA TYR A 75 3.26 30.23 -49.58
C TYR A 75 4.06 30.23 -50.90
N ASP A 76 4.43 29.04 -51.39
CA ASP A 76 5.20 28.85 -52.63
C ASP A 76 4.45 29.36 -53.88
N THR A 77 3.11 29.28 -53.87
CA THR A 77 2.28 29.74 -54.99
C THR A 77 1.98 31.24 -54.98
N HIS A 78 2.17 31.95 -53.86
CA HIS A 78 1.73 33.34 -53.70
C HIS A 78 2.86 34.34 -53.40
N VAL A 79 4.07 33.89 -53.12
CA VAL A 79 5.23 34.77 -52.85
C VAL A 79 6.28 34.61 -53.94
N GLN A 80 6.09 35.34 -55.05
CA GLN A 80 7.13 35.53 -56.06
C GLN A 80 7.90 36.81 -55.72
N ASN A 81 9.22 36.69 -55.59
CA ASN A 81 10.18 37.74 -55.21
C ASN A 81 10.23 37.99 -53.70
N GLY A 82 10.98 37.12 -53.01
CA GLY A 82 11.13 37.14 -51.57
C GLY A 82 11.76 38.42 -51.08
N HIS A 83 11.00 39.21 -50.34
CA HIS A 83 11.50 40.16 -49.35
C HIS A 83 10.55 40.03 -48.14
N TRP A 84 11.13 39.58 -47.01
CA TRP A 84 10.51 39.30 -45.70
C TRP A 84 9.77 37.97 -45.59
N GLY A 85 10.40 36.98 -44.93
CA GLY A 85 9.89 35.63 -44.70
C GLY A 85 10.65 34.59 -45.52
N SER A 86 11.86 34.22 -45.09
CA SER A 86 12.55 33.10 -45.73
C SER A 86 11.80 31.79 -45.41
N VAL A 87 11.91 30.78 -46.27
CA VAL A 87 11.43 29.42 -45.97
C VAL A 87 11.99 28.92 -44.63
N SER A 88 13.18 29.40 -44.24
CA SER A 88 13.80 29.14 -42.95
C SER A 88 12.98 29.68 -41.77
N ASP A 89 12.49 30.92 -41.83
CA ASP A 89 11.68 31.52 -40.74
C ASP A 89 10.36 30.77 -40.54
N MET A 90 9.78 30.32 -41.64
CA MET A 90 8.59 29.48 -41.61
C MET A 90 8.88 28.11 -41.00
N LEU A 91 9.98 27.46 -41.37
CA LEU A 91 10.42 26.20 -40.76
C LEU A 91 10.69 26.33 -39.25
N VAL A 92 11.28 27.46 -38.81
CA VAL A 92 11.52 27.74 -37.39
C VAL A 92 10.21 27.96 -36.63
N ALA A 93 9.25 28.70 -37.21
CA ALA A 93 7.93 28.88 -36.60
C ALA A 93 7.17 27.55 -36.49
N LEU A 94 7.29 26.69 -37.51
CA LEU A 94 6.73 25.34 -37.53
C LEU A 94 7.36 24.44 -36.46
N GLY A 95 8.69 24.45 -36.33
CA GLY A 95 9.41 23.73 -35.28
C GLY A 95 8.97 24.19 -33.89
N THR A 96 8.82 25.50 -33.69
CA THR A 96 8.38 26.08 -32.42
C THR A 96 6.94 25.66 -32.06
N ALA A 97 6.04 25.67 -33.04
CA ALA A 97 4.65 25.24 -32.85
C ALA A 97 4.54 23.73 -32.58
N LEU A 98 5.38 22.92 -33.23
CA LEU A 98 5.47 21.48 -32.98
C LEU A 98 5.98 21.18 -31.56
N ILE A 99 7.04 21.87 -31.13
CA ILE A 99 7.57 21.75 -29.76
C ILE A 99 6.48 22.12 -28.75
N ALA A 100 5.82 23.28 -28.92
CA ALA A 100 4.75 23.72 -28.03
C ALA A 100 3.59 22.71 -27.95
N TYR A 101 3.23 22.09 -29.08
CA TYR A 101 2.21 21.05 -29.13
C TYR A 101 2.62 19.79 -28.35
N PHE A 102 3.86 19.31 -28.52
CA PHE A 102 4.36 18.17 -27.74
C PHE A 102 4.47 18.50 -26.24
N THR A 103 4.89 19.70 -25.87
CA THR A 103 4.93 20.12 -24.46
C THR A 103 3.53 20.13 -23.85
N PHE A 104 2.53 20.63 -24.58
CA PHE A 104 1.13 20.59 -24.15
C PHE A 104 0.61 19.16 -23.95
N LEU A 105 0.88 18.26 -24.90
CA LEU A 105 0.51 16.84 -24.77
C LEU A 105 1.18 16.18 -23.56
N LEU A 106 2.44 16.52 -23.28
CA LEU A 106 3.17 15.98 -22.14
C LEU A 106 2.60 16.47 -20.81
N VAL A 107 2.21 17.75 -20.72
CA VAL A 107 1.49 18.30 -19.56
C VAL A 107 0.11 17.64 -19.40
N ALA A 108 -0.63 17.43 -20.49
CA ALA A 108 -1.92 16.76 -20.45
C ALA A 108 -1.78 15.30 -19.98
N ALA A 109 -0.78 14.57 -20.48
CA ALA A 109 -0.48 13.22 -20.06
C ALA A 109 -0.07 13.18 -18.57
N ALA A 110 0.79 14.09 -18.12
CA ALA A 110 1.18 14.21 -16.71
C ALA A 110 -0.04 14.49 -15.81
N TYR A 111 -0.93 15.39 -16.22
CA TYR A 111 -2.16 15.71 -15.49
C TYR A 111 -3.13 14.53 -15.41
N ILE A 112 -3.28 13.75 -16.48
CA ILE A 112 -4.13 12.55 -16.48
C ILE A 112 -3.53 11.48 -15.57
N THR A 113 -2.20 11.32 -15.60
CA THR A 113 -1.52 10.27 -14.85
C THR A 113 -1.40 10.63 -13.37
N SER A 114 -1.30 11.92 -13.01
CA SER A 114 -1.09 12.37 -11.62
C SER A 114 -2.16 11.86 -10.67
N LYS A 115 -3.43 11.83 -11.07
CA LYS A 115 -4.53 11.28 -10.25
C LYS A 115 -4.33 9.80 -9.95
N SER A 116 -3.91 9.02 -10.95
CA SER A 116 -3.64 7.58 -10.78
C SER A 116 -2.46 7.32 -9.82
N TRP A 117 -1.42 8.15 -9.88
CA TRP A 117 -0.28 8.06 -8.96
C TRP A 117 -0.68 8.38 -7.53
N LEU A 118 -1.46 9.44 -7.31
CA LEU A 118 -1.95 9.82 -5.99
C LEU A 118 -2.87 8.74 -5.40
N ASP A 119 -3.76 8.16 -6.21
CA ASP A 119 -4.63 7.05 -5.77
C ASP A 119 -3.81 5.81 -5.40
N LYS A 120 -2.77 5.49 -6.18
CA LYS A 120 -1.85 4.37 -5.90
C LYS A 120 -1.07 4.61 -4.61
N GLU A 121 -0.54 5.82 -4.42
CA GLU A 121 0.20 6.18 -3.21
C GLU A 121 -0.70 6.11 -1.97
N ALA A 122 -1.92 6.64 -2.05
CA ALA A 122 -2.90 6.56 -0.97
C ALA A 122 -3.23 5.10 -0.61
N HIS A 123 -3.39 4.24 -1.62
CA HIS A 123 -3.62 2.81 -1.39
C HIS A 123 -2.41 2.14 -0.74
N LEU A 124 -1.18 2.45 -1.16
CA LEU A 124 0.04 1.88 -0.55
C LEU A 124 0.14 2.25 0.93
N LYS A 125 -0.09 3.53 1.26
CA LYS A 125 -0.12 3.99 2.66
C LYS A 125 -1.22 3.30 3.47
N ALA A 126 -2.40 3.10 2.89
CA ALA A 126 -3.51 2.41 3.54
C ALA A 126 -3.20 0.93 3.81
N THR A 127 -2.58 0.23 2.85
CA THR A 127 -2.10 -1.14 3.05
C THR A 127 -1.05 -1.20 4.15
N GLU A 128 -0.03 -0.33 4.08
CA GLU A 128 1.07 -0.30 5.05
C GLU A 128 0.57 -0.05 6.48
N PHE A 129 -0.44 0.83 6.63
CA PHE A 129 -1.06 1.07 7.92
C PHE A 129 -1.74 -0.18 8.49
N LEU A 130 -2.56 -0.88 7.71
CA LEU A 130 -3.23 -2.10 8.16
C LEU A 130 -2.26 -3.23 8.44
N GLU A 131 -1.21 -3.38 7.63
CA GLU A 131 -0.13 -4.33 7.87
C GLU A 131 0.63 -4.01 9.16
N THR A 132 0.85 -2.73 9.46
CA THR A 132 1.48 -2.30 10.73
C THR A 132 0.62 -2.68 11.93
N LEU A 133 -0.71 -2.46 11.88
CA LEU A 133 -1.63 -2.90 12.94
C LEU A 133 -1.65 -4.42 13.11
N ALA A 134 -1.62 -5.17 12.00
CA ALA A 134 -1.53 -6.62 12.03
C ALA A 134 -0.20 -7.11 12.64
N ALA A 135 0.91 -6.44 12.31
CA ALA A 135 2.23 -6.75 12.84
C ALA A 135 2.31 -6.54 14.35
N ILE A 136 1.71 -5.48 14.89
CA ILE A 136 1.62 -5.25 16.36
C ILE A 136 0.99 -6.47 17.03
N PHE A 137 -0.14 -6.94 16.51
CA PHE A 137 -0.82 -8.12 17.04
C PHE A 137 0.04 -9.40 16.89
N HIS A 138 0.70 -9.59 15.75
CA HIS A 138 1.56 -10.74 15.51
C HIS A 138 2.75 -10.80 16.50
N HIS A 139 3.44 -9.68 16.72
CA HIS A 139 4.52 -9.62 17.70
C HIS A 139 4.00 -9.84 19.13
N GLN A 140 2.80 -9.38 19.45
CA GLN A 140 2.17 -9.69 20.73
C GLN A 140 1.91 -11.19 20.92
N LEU A 141 1.48 -11.90 19.87
CA LEU A 141 1.36 -13.36 19.90
C LEU A 141 2.71 -14.05 20.13
N ILE A 142 3.79 -13.57 19.50
CA ILE A 142 5.15 -14.08 19.73
C ILE A 142 5.56 -13.90 21.19
N ILE A 143 5.32 -12.71 21.76
CA ILE A 143 5.63 -12.42 23.17
C ILE A 143 4.87 -13.37 24.09
N TYR A 144 3.57 -13.56 23.84
CA TYR A 144 2.74 -14.43 24.64
C TYR A 144 3.19 -15.90 24.54
N SER A 145 3.43 -16.38 23.32
CA SER A 145 3.91 -17.74 23.06
C SER A 145 5.24 -18.02 23.74
N THR A 146 6.17 -17.08 23.64
CA THR A 146 7.50 -17.22 24.24
C THR A 146 7.44 -17.17 25.77
N ASN A 147 6.57 -16.32 26.34
CA ASN A 147 6.32 -16.32 27.79
C ASN A 147 5.69 -17.64 28.27
N SER A 148 4.80 -18.23 27.47
CA SER A 148 4.19 -19.53 27.74
C SER A 148 5.26 -20.62 27.83
N LYS A 149 6.17 -20.68 26.84
CA LYS A 149 7.31 -21.62 26.84
C LYS A 149 8.24 -21.40 28.04
N LEU A 150 8.53 -20.15 28.39
CA LEU A 150 9.32 -19.82 29.58
C LEU A 150 8.65 -20.27 30.87
N ALA A 151 7.32 -20.16 30.98
CA ALA A 151 6.58 -20.64 32.14
C ALA A 151 6.71 -22.16 32.28
N ILE A 152 6.60 -22.91 31.18
CA ILE A 152 6.83 -24.36 31.15
C ILE A 152 8.24 -24.69 31.68
N TYR A 153 9.30 -24.06 31.14
CA TYR A 153 10.67 -24.32 31.62
C TYR A 153 10.86 -24.00 33.09
N HIS A 154 10.25 -22.91 33.58
CA HIS A 154 10.33 -22.53 34.98
C HIS A 154 9.63 -23.55 35.90
N ASP A 155 8.51 -24.11 35.46
CA ASP A 155 7.78 -25.13 36.22
C ASP A 155 8.50 -26.49 36.16
N LEU A 156 9.10 -26.85 35.01
CA LEU A 156 9.94 -28.04 34.87
C LEU A 156 11.21 -28.00 35.72
N ARG A 157 11.85 -26.84 35.87
CA ARG A 157 13.03 -26.66 36.74
C ARG A 157 12.76 -26.93 38.22
N LYS A 158 11.49 -26.90 38.65
CA LYS A 158 11.10 -27.18 40.03
C LYS A 158 10.85 -28.66 40.29
N LYS A 159 10.81 -29.49 39.26
CA LYS A 159 10.54 -30.92 39.37
C LYS A 159 11.72 -31.66 39.97
N GLN A 160 11.43 -32.71 40.72
CA GLN A 160 12.39 -33.59 41.37
C GLN A 160 12.31 -35.01 40.80
N VAL A 161 13.32 -35.82 41.09
CA VAL A 161 13.35 -37.22 40.64
C VAL A 161 12.17 -37.95 41.27
N GLY A 162 11.42 -38.69 40.45
CA GLY A 162 10.21 -39.40 40.90
C GLY A 162 8.92 -38.58 40.83
N ASP A 163 8.98 -37.28 40.52
CA ASP A 163 7.77 -36.50 40.21
C ASP A 163 7.08 -37.06 38.97
N GLU A 164 5.74 -37.14 39.01
CA GLU A 164 4.96 -37.65 37.89
C GLU A 164 5.06 -36.72 36.67
N ILE A 165 5.21 -37.33 35.49
CA ILE A 165 5.13 -36.62 34.21
C ILE A 165 3.65 -36.45 33.87
N LYS A 166 3.04 -35.37 34.37
CA LYS A 166 1.67 -34.98 34.03
C LYS A 166 1.68 -33.85 33.01
N PHE A 167 0.80 -33.96 32.02
CA PHE A 167 0.53 -32.93 31.03
C PHE A 167 -0.88 -32.42 31.24
N GLY A 168 -1.03 -31.10 31.33
CA GLY A 168 -2.36 -30.50 31.36
C GLY A 168 -3.15 -30.79 30.11
N VAL A 169 -4.46 -31.02 30.29
CA VAL A 169 -5.41 -31.43 29.25
C VAL A 169 -5.47 -30.46 28.05
N LYS A 170 -5.01 -29.22 28.21
CA LYS A 170 -5.11 -28.17 27.19
C LYS A 170 -4.00 -28.13 26.14
N ASP A 171 -2.83 -28.71 26.37
CA ASP A 171 -1.75 -28.72 25.37
C ASP A 171 -0.81 -29.94 25.55
N ILE A 172 -1.41 -31.13 25.58
CA ILE A 172 -0.66 -32.38 25.77
C ILE A 172 0.34 -32.57 24.62
N ASN A 173 -0.06 -32.32 23.38
CA ASN A 173 0.77 -32.58 22.21
C ASN A 173 1.92 -31.56 22.05
N GLY A 174 1.68 -30.27 22.32
CA GLY A 174 2.71 -29.24 22.27
C GLY A 174 3.73 -29.38 23.39
N ALA A 175 3.28 -29.61 24.63
CA ALA A 175 4.18 -29.85 25.76
C ALA A 175 4.97 -31.16 25.62
N GLN A 176 4.34 -32.23 25.11
CA GLN A 176 5.00 -33.51 24.90
C GLN A 176 6.05 -33.45 23.77
N SER A 177 5.73 -32.82 22.64
CA SER A 177 6.69 -32.64 21.54
C SER A 177 7.88 -31.75 21.95
N MET A 178 7.62 -30.71 22.74
CA MET A 178 8.65 -29.86 23.32
C MET A 178 9.58 -30.67 24.25
N LEU A 179 9.03 -31.45 25.19
CA LEU A 179 9.83 -32.28 26.09
C LEU A 179 10.63 -33.37 25.36
N GLN A 180 10.03 -34.01 24.36
CA GLN A 180 10.74 -34.99 23.52
C GLN A 180 11.91 -34.35 22.77
N SER A 181 11.74 -33.13 22.26
CA SER A 181 12.81 -32.44 21.52
C SER A 181 14.03 -32.07 22.39
N ILE A 182 13.84 -31.95 23.71
CA ILE A 182 14.94 -31.73 24.67
C ILE A 182 15.46 -33.04 25.30
N GLY A 183 15.02 -34.21 24.82
CA GLY A 183 15.51 -35.51 25.25
C GLY A 183 14.80 -36.12 26.46
N VAL A 184 13.67 -35.57 26.90
CA VAL A 184 12.90 -36.12 28.03
C VAL A 184 12.04 -37.29 27.59
N ASN A 185 12.12 -38.41 28.32
CA ASN A 185 11.30 -39.59 28.03
C ASN A 185 9.85 -39.43 28.52
N THR A 186 9.03 -38.77 27.70
CA THR A 186 7.60 -38.53 27.99
C THR A 186 6.72 -39.80 28.07
N LYS A 187 7.27 -40.99 27.77
CA LYS A 187 6.56 -42.28 27.96
C LYS A 187 6.75 -42.87 29.36
N ALA A 188 7.71 -42.35 30.13
CA ALA A 188 7.90 -42.74 31.52
C ALA A 188 6.80 -42.14 32.41
N SER A 189 6.50 -42.80 33.52
CA SER A 189 5.53 -42.30 34.51
C SER A 189 6.10 -41.17 35.38
N SER A 190 7.42 -41.06 35.50
CA SER A 190 8.11 -40.12 36.39
C SER A 190 9.42 -39.61 35.79
N TYR A 191 9.87 -38.42 36.21
CA TYR A 191 11.15 -37.85 35.78
C TYR A 191 12.35 -38.63 36.34
N SER A 192 13.29 -39.00 35.46
CA SER A 192 14.60 -39.53 35.84
C SER A 192 15.63 -38.42 36.07
N GLU A 193 16.75 -38.78 36.70
CA GLU A 193 17.88 -37.85 36.89
C GLU A 193 18.45 -37.35 35.54
N ALA A 194 18.47 -38.20 34.51
CA ALA A 194 18.86 -37.82 33.16
C ALA A 194 17.87 -36.86 32.49
N ASP A 195 16.57 -37.01 32.75
CA ASP A 195 15.55 -36.07 32.26
C ASP A 195 15.74 -34.68 32.88
N LEU A 196 15.94 -34.61 34.20
CA LEU A 196 16.16 -33.36 34.92
C LEU A 196 17.48 -32.68 34.51
N ALA A 197 18.55 -33.45 34.31
CA ALA A 197 19.81 -32.93 33.78
C ALA A 197 19.62 -32.32 32.38
N SER A 198 18.84 -32.98 31.52
CA SER A 198 18.52 -32.50 30.16
C SER A 198 17.70 -31.21 30.21
N ILE A 199 16.67 -31.16 31.07
CA ILE A 199 15.84 -29.96 31.29
C ILE A 199 16.70 -28.79 31.78
N ASN A 200 17.60 -29.02 32.73
CA ASN A 200 18.47 -27.97 33.29
C ASN A 200 19.44 -27.44 32.23
N ASN A 201 20.13 -28.32 31.50
CA ASN A 201 21.04 -27.92 30.43
C ASN A 201 20.33 -27.13 29.32
N TYR A 202 19.17 -27.61 28.85
CA TYR A 202 18.42 -26.91 27.81
C TYR A 202 17.86 -25.57 28.29
N SER A 203 17.39 -25.50 29.53
CA SER A 203 16.86 -24.25 30.07
C SER A 203 17.95 -23.20 30.30
N GLU A 204 19.19 -23.58 30.61
CA GLU A 204 20.31 -22.63 30.68
C GLU A 204 20.58 -21.95 29.33
N VAL A 205 20.39 -22.67 28.22
CA VAL A 205 20.58 -22.14 26.87
C VAL A 205 19.35 -21.38 26.36
N LEU A 206 18.16 -21.96 26.52
CA LEU A 206 16.94 -21.44 25.89
C LEU A 206 16.30 -20.29 26.66
N VAL A 207 16.39 -20.26 28.00
CA VAL A 207 15.78 -19.17 28.79
C VAL A 207 16.36 -17.80 28.43
N PRO A 208 17.69 -17.61 28.31
CA PRO A 208 18.26 -16.35 27.82
C PRO A 208 17.77 -15.98 26.42
N ILE A 209 17.74 -16.94 25.48
CA ILE A 209 17.30 -16.73 24.10
C ILE A 209 15.85 -16.27 24.04
N TYR A 210 14.97 -16.90 24.81
CA TYR A 210 13.56 -16.51 24.88
C TYR A 210 13.35 -15.15 25.54
N LYS A 211 14.12 -14.83 26.59
CA LYS A 211 14.09 -13.50 27.20
C LYS A 211 14.51 -12.43 26.19
N GLU A 212 15.59 -12.65 25.45
CA GLU A 212 16.06 -11.74 24.41
C GLU A 212 15.02 -11.60 23.28
N SER A 213 14.44 -12.70 22.82
CA SER A 213 13.37 -12.70 21.82
C SER A 213 12.15 -11.89 22.25
N ILE A 214 11.73 -12.01 23.51
CA ILE A 214 10.64 -11.20 24.08
C ILE A 214 11.02 -9.72 24.13
N LEU A 215 12.23 -9.38 24.55
CA LEU A 215 12.69 -8.00 24.61
C LEU A 215 12.72 -7.37 23.22
N LYS A 216 13.24 -8.11 22.24
CA LYS A 216 13.24 -7.68 20.83
C LYS A 216 11.82 -7.48 20.32
N ALA A 217 10.93 -8.44 20.52
CA ALA A 217 9.54 -8.33 20.08
C ALA A 217 8.80 -7.15 20.76
N LYS A 218 9.09 -6.84 22.03
CA LYS A 218 8.56 -5.65 22.72
C LYS A 218 9.06 -4.36 22.07
N SER A 219 10.36 -4.28 21.80
CA SER A 219 10.95 -3.14 21.10
C SER A 219 10.37 -2.95 19.70
N ASP A 220 10.14 -4.05 18.98
CA ASP A 220 9.51 -4.02 17.65
C ASP A 220 8.06 -3.52 17.74
N VAL A 221 7.30 -3.97 18.75
CA VAL A 221 5.93 -3.47 19.02
C VAL A 221 5.96 -1.96 19.27
N ASP A 222 6.83 -1.46 20.14
CA ASP A 222 6.89 -0.02 20.45
C ASP A 222 7.23 0.81 19.19
N SER A 223 8.15 0.32 18.35
CA SER A 223 8.47 0.93 17.05
C SER A 223 7.28 0.92 16.08
N LEU A 224 6.57 -0.21 15.99
CA LEU A 224 5.39 -0.35 15.15
C LEU A 224 4.23 0.53 15.61
N ILE A 225 4.08 0.77 16.92
CA ILE A 225 3.09 1.70 17.46
C ILE A 225 3.36 3.12 16.96
N VAL A 226 4.61 3.58 17.09
CA VAL A 226 5.01 4.91 16.58
C VAL A 226 4.75 4.99 15.07
N LYS A 227 5.13 3.95 14.32
CA LYS A 227 4.88 3.87 12.88
C LYS A 227 3.38 3.94 12.56
N ALA A 228 2.53 3.20 13.29
CA ALA A 228 1.08 3.22 13.09
C ALA A 228 0.49 4.62 13.33
N MET A 229 0.96 5.33 14.36
CA MET A 229 0.53 6.71 14.64
C MET A 229 0.93 7.69 13.54
N ILE A 230 2.15 7.58 13.01
CA ILE A 230 2.63 8.40 11.89
C ILE A 230 1.84 8.08 10.61
N LEU A 231 1.56 6.81 10.35
CA LEU A 231 0.76 6.42 9.18
C LEU A 231 -0.68 6.92 9.31
N ALA A 232 -1.26 6.85 10.52
CA ALA A 232 -2.61 7.30 10.81
C ALA A 232 -2.83 8.79 10.51
N SER A 233 -1.83 9.64 10.75
CA SER A 233 -1.95 11.07 10.46
C SER A 233 -2.18 11.38 8.98
N ASN A 234 -1.81 10.46 8.07
CA ASN A 234 -2.08 10.62 6.64
C ASN A 234 -3.57 10.47 6.27
N PHE A 235 -4.41 9.95 7.18
CA PHE A 235 -5.84 9.75 6.93
C PHE A 235 -6.72 10.84 7.56
N GLY A 236 -6.12 11.80 8.29
CA GLY A 236 -6.83 12.91 8.91
C GLY A 236 -8.01 12.45 9.78
N GLU A 237 -9.17 13.05 9.59
CA GLU A 237 -10.39 12.75 10.36
C GLU A 237 -10.92 11.31 10.19
N LYS A 238 -10.47 10.58 9.16
CA LYS A 238 -10.88 9.17 8.98
C LYS A 238 -10.35 8.26 10.09
N VAL A 239 -9.24 8.64 10.73
CA VAL A 239 -8.61 7.87 11.80
C VAL A 239 -8.39 8.79 13.00
N ASP A 240 -9.26 8.66 14.01
CA ASP A 240 -9.08 9.36 15.27
C ASP A 240 -7.87 8.77 16.03
N GLY A 241 -6.83 9.59 16.22
CA GLY A 241 -5.60 9.20 16.92
C GLY A 241 -5.82 8.79 18.38
N VAL A 242 -6.79 9.38 19.08
CA VAL A 242 -7.09 9.02 20.48
C VAL A 242 -7.75 7.65 20.55
N GLN A 243 -8.68 7.38 19.64
CA GLN A 243 -9.30 6.06 19.54
C GLN A 243 -8.32 5.01 19.02
N LEU A 244 -7.41 5.38 18.11
CA LEU A 244 -6.34 4.52 17.63
C LEU A 244 -5.41 4.08 18.76
N ASP A 245 -5.00 5.00 19.64
CA ASP A 245 -4.16 4.67 20.79
C ASP A 245 -4.81 3.60 21.69
N LYS A 246 -6.11 3.79 21.98
CA LYS A 246 -6.90 2.82 22.77
C LYS A 246 -6.99 1.47 22.06
N ASP A 247 -7.26 1.47 20.77
CA ASP A 247 -7.37 0.25 19.98
C ASP A 247 -6.00 -0.47 19.89
N ILE A 248 -4.90 0.27 19.75
CA ILE A 248 -3.52 -0.25 19.82
C ILE A 248 -3.23 -0.87 21.18
N HIS A 249 -3.67 -0.24 22.28
CA HIS A 249 -3.54 -0.83 23.60
C HIS A 249 -4.30 -2.16 23.69
N ILE A 250 -5.46 -2.28 23.05
CA ILE A 250 -6.18 -3.57 22.96
C ILE A 250 -5.37 -4.58 22.14
N LEU A 251 -4.80 -4.19 21.00
CA LEU A 251 -3.94 -5.07 20.20
C LEU A 251 -2.74 -5.62 21.01
N ARG A 252 -2.14 -4.77 21.85
CA ARG A 252 -1.01 -5.13 22.73
C ARG A 252 -1.41 -5.92 23.98
N SER A 253 -2.64 -5.77 24.48
CA SER A 253 -3.11 -6.45 25.70
C SER A 253 -3.93 -7.70 25.42
N THR A 254 -4.10 -8.07 24.15
CA THR A 254 -4.91 -9.21 23.75
C THR A 254 -4.23 -10.54 24.11
N ASN A 255 -4.90 -11.31 24.96
CA ASN A 255 -4.65 -12.75 25.17
C ASN A 255 -5.64 -13.59 24.34
N HIS A 256 -5.15 -14.73 23.85
CA HIS A 256 -5.58 -15.49 22.68
C HIS A 256 -7.09 -15.67 22.44
N ASP A 257 -7.87 -16.13 23.42
CA ASP A 257 -9.12 -16.83 23.08
C ASP A 257 -10.39 -15.96 23.01
N ASN A 258 -10.46 -14.85 23.74
CA ASN A 258 -11.65 -13.97 23.76
C ASN A 258 -11.47 -12.64 23.02
N ASN A 259 -10.26 -12.38 22.51
CA ASN A 259 -9.89 -11.07 21.97
C ASN A 259 -9.49 -11.11 20.49
N TYR A 260 -9.34 -12.29 19.87
CA TYR A 260 -9.11 -12.39 18.42
C TYR A 260 -10.24 -11.77 17.60
N ALA A 261 -11.49 -12.01 18.00
CA ALA A 261 -12.66 -11.38 17.39
C ALA A 261 -12.59 -9.84 17.50
N LYS A 262 -12.10 -9.31 18.64
CA LYS A 262 -11.92 -7.86 18.84
C LYS A 262 -10.80 -7.29 17.98
N VAL A 263 -9.66 -7.99 17.87
CA VAL A 263 -8.57 -7.62 16.96
C VAL A 263 -9.06 -7.54 15.51
N LYS A 264 -9.80 -8.56 15.07
CA LYS A 264 -10.40 -8.58 13.72
C LYS A 264 -11.40 -7.43 13.52
N GLN A 265 -12.19 -7.10 14.54
CA GLN A 265 -13.09 -5.95 14.51
C GLN A 265 -12.33 -4.62 14.43
N ILE A 266 -11.24 -4.45 15.18
CA ILE A 266 -10.38 -3.26 15.13
C ILE A 266 -9.78 -3.09 13.74
N ILE A 267 -9.16 -4.14 13.19
CA ILE A 267 -8.54 -4.08 11.86
C ILE A 267 -9.60 -3.82 10.78
N LYS A 268 -10.77 -4.47 10.87
CA LYS A 268 -11.89 -4.24 9.95
C LYS A 268 -12.46 -2.83 10.06
N LYS A 269 -12.55 -2.27 11.26
CA LYS A 269 -12.99 -0.88 11.51
C LYS A 269 -12.08 0.10 10.78
N TYR A 270 -10.76 -0.02 10.94
CA TYR A 270 -9.80 0.85 10.26
C TYR A 270 -9.76 0.61 8.75
N ALA A 271 -9.86 -0.65 8.31
CA ALA A 271 -9.95 -0.98 6.89
C ALA A 271 -11.20 -0.33 6.25
N HIS A 272 -12.34 -0.32 6.94
CA HIS A 272 -13.52 0.41 6.47
C HIS A 272 -13.33 1.92 6.45
N ALA A 273 -12.70 2.49 7.48
CA ALA A 273 -12.49 3.93 7.60
C ALA A 273 -11.57 4.49 6.50
N ILE A 274 -10.57 3.73 6.07
CA ILE A 274 -9.64 4.09 4.98
C ILE A 274 -10.05 3.51 3.61
N ASP A 275 -11.29 3.00 3.52
CA ASP A 275 -11.90 2.46 2.31
C ASP A 275 -11.24 1.19 1.71
N MET A 276 -10.46 0.45 2.51
CA MET A 276 -9.79 -0.83 2.23
C MET A 276 -10.68 -2.06 2.55
N LYS A 277 -11.89 -2.12 1.99
CA LYS A 277 -12.91 -3.13 2.37
C LYS A 277 -12.53 -4.59 2.12
N ASP A 278 -11.60 -4.84 1.19
CA ASP A 278 -11.17 -6.19 0.78
C ASP A 278 -9.99 -6.73 1.59
N PHE A 279 -9.47 -5.99 2.57
CA PHE A 279 -8.32 -6.42 3.37
C PHE A 279 -8.67 -7.66 4.19
N LYS A 280 -7.89 -8.74 4.00
CA LYS A 280 -8.00 -9.98 4.78
C LYS A 280 -6.79 -10.12 5.67
N LEU A 281 -7.05 -10.25 6.96
CA LEU A 281 -6.03 -10.61 7.94
C LEU A 281 -5.79 -12.13 7.87
N THR A 282 -4.57 -12.53 7.55
CA THR A 282 -4.12 -13.92 7.68
C THR A 282 -3.40 -14.05 9.01
N VAL A 283 -3.88 -14.90 9.91
CA VAL A 283 -3.24 -15.14 11.22
C VAL A 283 -2.86 -16.60 11.31
N PRO A 284 -1.63 -16.92 11.76
CA PRO A 284 -1.24 -18.30 12.00
C PRO A 284 -2.01 -18.89 13.19
N ASP A 285 -2.42 -20.16 13.08
CA ASP A 285 -3.03 -20.90 14.17
C ASP A 285 -2.03 -21.07 15.33
N TYR A 286 -2.48 -20.81 16.56
CA TYR A 286 -1.67 -20.91 17.77
C TYR A 286 -2.53 -21.43 18.94
N GLU A 287 -1.98 -22.23 19.85
CA GLU A 287 -2.64 -22.69 21.09
C GLU A 287 -1.70 -22.43 22.29
N PRO A 288 -2.16 -21.79 23.38
CA PRO A 288 -1.30 -21.47 24.53
C PRO A 288 -1.36 -22.47 25.68
N TYR A 289 -0.29 -22.50 26.48
CA TYR A 289 -0.19 -23.31 27.70
C TYR A 289 -0.66 -22.51 28.93
N GLU A 290 -1.54 -23.11 29.74
CA GLU A 290 -2.01 -22.53 31.01
C GLU A 290 -1.15 -22.97 32.19
N ARG A 291 -0.56 -22.01 32.91
CA ARG A 291 0.25 -22.24 34.11
C ARG A 291 -0.58 -22.95 35.19
N GLY A 292 -0.04 -24.04 35.74
CA GLY A 292 -0.73 -24.87 36.74
C GLY A 292 -1.59 -25.99 36.15
N SER A 293 -1.51 -26.22 34.84
CA SER A 293 -2.17 -27.37 34.19
C SER A 293 -1.35 -28.67 34.26
N LEU A 294 -0.08 -28.63 34.71
CA LEU A 294 0.75 -29.84 34.93
C LEU A 294 0.39 -30.56 36.24
#